data_AF-A0A1Q5TH46-F1
#
_entry.id   AF-A0A1Q5TH46-F1
#
_cell.length_a   1.000
_cell.length_b   1.000
_cell.length_c   1.000
_cell.angle_alpha   90.00
_cell.angle_beta   90.00
_cell.angle_gamma   90.00
#
_symmetry.space_group_name_H-M   'P 1'
#
loop_
_entity.id
_entity.type
_entity.pdbx_description
1 polymer ?
#
loop_
_entity_poly.entity_id
_entity_poly.type
_entity_poly.pdbx_seq_one_letter_code
_entity_poly.pdbx_strand_id
1 'polypeptide(L)'
;MPFHGWGYFTSRYNNPEGQEAFHSPATPEIVLNYSGLYQQLERKGALQQQTDELDGAISDIIKSARRFGLIEVSVGVRKGCVEFDISYNRHMERQEDIRR
;
A
#
# COMPACT_ATOMS: atom_id res chain seq x y z
N MET A 1 -15.48 -10.54 -9.53
CA MET A 1 -14.07 -10.93 -9.81
C MET A 1 -13.74 -12.17 -8.97
N PRO A 2 -13.14 -13.23 -9.53
CA PRO A 2 -12.64 -14.36 -8.74
C PRO A 2 -11.62 -13.88 -7.69
N PHE A 3 -11.58 -14.54 -6.52
CA PHE A 3 -10.56 -14.31 -5.47
C PHE A 3 -10.30 -12.83 -5.13
N HIS A 4 -11.33 -11.98 -5.06
CA HIS A 4 -11.19 -10.54 -4.71
C HIS A 4 -10.24 -9.75 -5.63
N GLY A 5 -10.10 -10.17 -6.90
CA GLY A 5 -9.20 -9.52 -7.85
C GLY A 5 -7.76 -10.04 -7.79
N TRP A 6 -7.43 -10.91 -6.84
CA TRP A 6 -6.10 -11.54 -6.74
C TRP A 6 -5.73 -12.32 -7.99
N GLY A 7 -6.66 -13.12 -8.52
CA GLY A 7 -6.39 -13.93 -9.73
C GLY A 7 -6.10 -13.08 -10.96
N TYR A 8 -6.74 -11.91 -11.07
CA TYR A 8 -6.44 -10.95 -12.12
C TYR A 8 -5.07 -10.30 -11.90
N PHE A 9 -4.77 -9.86 -10.68
CA PHE A 9 -3.49 -9.25 -10.32
C PHE A 9 -2.31 -10.19 -10.60
N THR A 10 -2.38 -11.45 -10.16
CA THR A 10 -1.32 -12.42 -10.36
C THR A 10 -1.17 -12.83 -11.82
N SER A 11 -2.28 -12.99 -12.55
CA SER A 11 -2.26 -13.24 -13.98
C SER A 11 -1.60 -12.09 -14.75
N ARG A 12 -1.92 -10.84 -14.42
CA ARG A 12 -1.41 -9.68 -15.16
C ARG A 12 0.04 -9.34 -14.84
N TYR A 13 0.44 -9.42 -13.57
CA TYR A 13 1.73 -8.90 -13.10
C TYR A 13 2.76 -9.98 -12.77
N ASN A 14 2.36 -11.24 -12.53
CA ASN A 14 3.25 -12.31 -12.07
C ASN A 14 3.20 -13.59 -12.91
N ASN A 15 2.48 -13.60 -14.04
CA ASN A 15 2.48 -14.68 -15.03
C ASN A 15 3.05 -14.16 -16.38
N PRO A 16 4.13 -14.76 -16.93
CA PRO A 16 4.70 -14.34 -18.22
C PRO A 16 3.68 -14.28 -19.37
N GLU A 17 2.79 -15.27 -19.47
CA GLU A 17 1.76 -15.30 -20.53
C GLU A 17 0.76 -14.16 -20.39
N GLY A 18 0.42 -13.79 -19.15
CA GLY A 18 -0.44 -12.65 -18.89
C GLY A 18 0.28 -11.33 -19.15
N GLN A 19 1.56 -11.19 -18.78
CA GLN A 19 2.35 -10.00 -19.09
C GLN A 19 2.40 -9.74 -20.61
N GLU A 20 2.57 -10.81 -21.40
CA GLU A 20 2.55 -10.76 -22.86
C GLU A 20 1.14 -10.40 -23.40
N ALA A 21 0.10 -11.10 -22.95
CA ALA A 21 -1.27 -10.90 -23.42
C ALA A 21 -1.86 -9.53 -23.06
N PHE A 22 -1.47 -8.95 -21.92
CA PHE A 22 -1.96 -7.65 -21.47
C PHE A 22 -1.14 -6.47 -22.02
N HIS A 23 -0.10 -6.72 -22.82
CA HIS A 23 0.82 -5.71 -23.36
C HIS A 23 1.27 -4.69 -22.30
N SER A 24 1.41 -5.14 -21.05
CA SER A 24 1.33 -4.23 -19.91
C SER A 24 2.63 -3.42 -19.82
N PRO A 25 2.63 -2.09 -20.00
CA PRO A 25 3.75 -1.29 -19.54
C PRO A 25 3.77 -1.37 -18.02
N ALA A 26 4.99 -1.46 -17.49
CA ALA A 26 5.45 -1.21 -16.12
C ALA A 26 4.37 -0.96 -15.04
N THR A 27 4.41 -1.76 -13.98
CA THR A 27 4.05 -1.43 -12.57
C THR A 27 2.94 -0.38 -12.34
N PRO A 28 1.83 -0.73 -11.64
CA PRO A 28 0.72 0.20 -11.40
C PRO A 28 1.20 1.55 -10.85
N GLU A 29 0.65 2.68 -11.33
CA GLU A 29 1.08 4.01 -10.86
C GLU A 29 0.70 4.28 -9.41
N ILE A 30 -0.47 3.79 -8.98
CA ILE A 30 -0.99 3.96 -7.62
C ILE A 30 -1.32 2.60 -7.03
N VAL A 31 -0.85 2.33 -5.82
CA VAL A 31 -1.19 1.15 -5.03
C VAL A 31 -1.92 1.61 -3.77
N LEU A 32 -3.11 1.05 -3.52
CA LEU A 32 -3.88 1.30 -2.31
C LEU A 32 -3.94 0.04 -1.46
N ASN A 33 -3.49 0.14 -0.23
CA ASN A 33 -3.60 -0.89 0.79
C ASN A 33 -4.62 -0.45 1.84
N TYR A 34 -5.65 -1.26 2.07
CA TYR A 34 -6.60 -1.04 3.16
C TYR A 34 -6.45 -2.18 4.17
N SER A 35 -5.90 -1.87 5.35
CA SER A 35 -5.63 -2.86 6.39
C SER A 35 -6.86 -3.17 7.25
N GLY A 36 -7.90 -2.33 7.15
CA GLY A 36 -9.18 -2.56 7.81
C GLY A 36 -9.25 -1.97 9.21
N LEU A 37 -10.23 -2.46 9.97
CA LEU A 37 -10.54 -2.01 11.33
C LEU A 37 -10.04 -3.07 12.33
N TYR A 38 -8.95 -2.78 13.04
CA TYR A 38 -8.40 -3.70 14.05
C TYR A 38 -8.98 -3.46 15.45
N GLN A 39 -10.28 -3.74 15.64
CA GLN A 39 -10.97 -3.48 16.93
C GLN A 39 -10.32 -4.18 18.14
N GLN A 40 -9.66 -5.33 17.93
CA GLN A 40 -9.04 -6.10 19.02
C GLN A 40 -7.77 -5.44 19.58
N LEU A 41 -7.02 -4.71 18.75
CA LEU A 41 -5.76 -4.06 19.14
C LEU A 41 -5.99 -2.68 19.78
N GLU A 42 -7.20 -2.14 19.65
CA GLU A 42 -7.59 -0.84 20.21
C GLU A 42 -8.26 -0.95 21.59
N ARG A 43 -8.57 -2.18 22.04
CA ARG A 43 -9.29 -2.39 23.30
C ARG A 43 -8.39 -2.06 24.48
N LYS A 44 -8.91 -1.28 25.44
CA LYS A 44 -8.25 -1.02 26.73
C LYS A 44 -7.96 -2.36 27.43
N GLY A 45 -6.68 -2.65 27.67
CA GLY A 45 -6.22 -3.90 28.27
C GLY A 45 -5.92 -5.03 27.26
N ALA A 46 -5.87 -4.75 25.96
CA ALA A 46 -5.40 -5.70 24.97
C ALA A 46 -3.92 -6.08 25.23
N LEU A 47 -3.59 -7.36 25.03
CA LEU A 47 -2.23 -7.88 25.14
C LEU A 47 -1.28 -7.23 24.12
N GLN A 48 -1.81 -6.87 22.96
CA GLN A 48 -1.12 -6.16 21.89
C GLN A 48 -1.87 -4.87 21.59
N GLN A 49 -1.15 -3.77 21.48
CA GLN A 49 -1.70 -2.45 21.15
C GLN A 49 -0.98 -1.88 19.94
N GLN A 50 -1.70 -1.14 19.11
CA GLN A 50 -1.10 -0.42 17.99
C GLN A 50 -0.26 0.75 18.52
N THR A 51 1.06 0.67 18.32
CA THR A 51 2.00 1.74 18.69
C THR A 51 1.81 2.98 17.80
N ASP A 52 2.09 4.17 18.34
CA ASP A 52 2.16 5.42 17.59
C ASP A 52 3.40 5.47 16.66
N GLU A 53 4.40 4.59 16.83
CA GLU A 53 5.67 4.64 16.11
C GLU A 53 5.65 4.04 14.69
N LEU A 54 4.52 3.47 14.26
CA LEU A 54 4.35 2.99 12.88
C LEU A 54 3.79 4.06 11.93
N ASP A 55 3.72 5.31 12.36
CA ASP A 55 3.43 6.49 11.53
C ASP A 55 4.58 6.76 10.54
N GLY A 56 4.69 5.92 9.50
CA GLY A 56 5.51 6.13 8.30
C GLY A 56 7.03 6.26 8.46
N ALA A 57 7.56 6.48 9.67
CA ALA A 57 8.96 6.78 9.95
C ALA A 57 9.83 5.51 10.01
N ILE A 58 9.24 4.38 10.38
CA ILE A 58 9.88 3.06 10.37
C ILE A 58 9.09 2.18 9.41
N SER A 59 9.15 2.53 8.13
CA SER A 59 8.88 1.52 7.12
C SER A 59 10.02 0.50 7.23
N ASP A 60 9.75 -0.70 7.76
CA ASP A 60 10.69 -1.86 7.74
C ASP A 60 11.13 -2.24 6.30
N ILE A 61 10.59 -1.54 5.32
CA ILE A 61 10.96 -1.56 3.92
C ILE A 61 12.28 -0.77 3.76
N ILE A 62 13.35 -1.51 3.48
CA ILE A 62 14.65 -0.94 3.12
C ILE A 62 14.45 0.11 2.01
N LYS A 63 15.11 1.26 2.13
CA LYS A 63 15.01 2.38 1.15
C LYS A 63 15.31 1.98 -0.30
N SER A 64 15.96 0.83 -0.53
CA SER A 64 16.29 0.27 -1.84
C SER A 64 15.23 -0.69 -2.40
N ALA A 65 14.23 -1.09 -1.60
CA ALA A 65 13.20 -2.00 -2.05
C ALA A 65 12.41 -1.39 -3.21
N ARG A 66 12.17 -2.19 -4.25
CA ARG A 66 11.37 -1.78 -5.40
C ARG A 66 9.92 -1.68 -4.97
N ARG A 67 9.38 -0.46 -4.97
CA ARG A 67 7.96 -0.19 -4.74
C ARG A 67 7.15 -0.64 -5.96
N PHE A 68 5.93 -1.13 -5.72
CA PHE A 68 5.06 -1.66 -6.78
C PHE A 68 4.42 -0.55 -7.62
N GLY A 69 4.38 0.67 -7.08
CA GLY A 69 3.91 1.84 -7.81
C GLY A 69 4.68 3.12 -7.53
N LEU A 70 4.28 4.16 -8.26
CA LEU A 70 4.82 5.51 -8.11
C LEU A 70 4.27 6.18 -6.86
N ILE A 71 3.02 5.89 -6.50
CA ILE A 71 2.34 6.37 -5.30
C ILE A 71 1.78 5.15 -4.55
N GLU A 72 2.00 5.09 -3.25
CA GLU A 72 1.43 4.09 -2.36
C GLU A 72 0.59 4.79 -1.30
N VAL A 73 -0.65 4.35 -1.13
CA VAL A 73 -1.60 4.85 -0.15
C VAL A 73 -1.95 3.70 0.79
N SER A 74 -1.60 3.83 2.06
CA SER A 74 -2.04 2.89 3.09
C SER A 74 -3.16 3.55 3.89
N VAL A 75 -4.24 2.80 4.09
CA VAL A 75 -5.43 3.25 4.80
C VAL A 75 -5.68 2.29 5.96
N GLY A 76 -5.77 2.84 7.15
CA GLY A 76 -6.10 2.11 8.37
C GLY A 76 -7.20 2.82 9.14
N VAL A 77 -7.77 2.13 10.12
CA VAL A 77 -8.60 2.80 11.14
C VAL A 77 -7.92 2.62 12.48
N ARG A 78 -7.72 3.74 13.18
CA ARG A 78 -7.10 3.81 14.49
C ARG A 78 -7.97 4.61 15.45
N LYS A 79 -8.35 3.99 16.58
CA LYS A 79 -9.21 4.58 17.62
C LYS A 79 -10.51 5.18 17.04
N GLY A 80 -11.06 4.55 16.00
CA GLY A 80 -12.25 5.02 15.30
C GLY A 80 -12.03 6.15 14.27
N CYS A 81 -10.78 6.59 14.06
CA CYS A 81 -10.42 7.57 13.03
C CYS A 81 -9.76 6.87 11.83
N VAL A 82 -10.09 7.30 10.61
CA VAL A 82 -9.40 6.81 9.41
C VAL A 82 -8.08 7.55 9.29
N GLU A 83 -6.99 6.81 9.14
CA GLU A 83 -5.63 7.32 8.92
C GLU A 83 -5.17 6.98 7.50
N PHE A 84 -4.45 7.91 6.89
CA PHE A 84 -3.91 7.80 5.54
C PHE A 84 -2.41 8.06 5.57
N ASP A 85 -1.65 7.07 5.11
CA ASP A 85 -0.21 7.21 4.85
C ASP A 85 0.03 7.21 3.36
N ILE A 86 0.59 8.31 2.84
CA ILE A 86 0.89 8.47 1.42
C ILE A 86 2.40 8.53 1.25
N SER A 87 2.92 7.60 0.46
CA SER A 87 4.32 7.55 0.03
C SER A 87 4.39 7.65 -1.48
N TYR A 88 5.43 8.30 -2.00
CA TYR A 88 5.63 8.40 -3.45
C TYR A 88 7.11 8.32 -3.82
N ASN A 89 7.37 7.94 -5.07
CA ASN A 89 8.71 7.75 -5.58
C ASN A 89 9.48 9.08 -5.61
N ARG A 90 10.60 9.15 -4.89
CA ARG A 90 11.47 10.33 -4.80
C ARG A 90 12.11 10.77 -6.13
N HIS A 91 12.01 9.96 -7.18
CA HIS A 91 12.54 10.23 -8.52
C HIS A 91 11.44 10.63 -9.52
N MET A 92 10.17 10.76 -9.09
CA MET A 92 9.11 11.27 -9.98
C MET A 92 9.22 12.78 -10.18
N GLU A 93 8.79 13.28 -11.34
CA GLU A 93 8.92 14.70 -11.70
C GLU A 93 7.94 15.60 -10.93
N ARG A 94 6.70 15.16 -10.72
CA ARG A 94 5.60 15.97 -10.18
C ARG A 94 5.40 15.86 -8.66
N GLN A 95 6.49 15.81 -7.89
CA GLN A 95 6.40 15.68 -6.42
C GLN A 95 5.74 16.89 -5.75
N GLU A 96 5.98 18.08 -6.28
CA GLU A 96 5.45 19.33 -5.72
C GLU A 96 3.92 19.43 -5.90
N ASP A 97 3.35 18.81 -6.93
CA ASP A 97 1.90 18.76 -7.14
C ASP A 97 1.19 17.86 -6.12
N ILE A 98 1.90 16.91 -5.50
CA ILE A 98 1.37 15.98 -4.48
C ILE A 98 1.39 16.63 -3.09
N ARG A 99 2.32 17.55 -2.83
CA ARG A 99 2.51 18.21 -1.53
C ARG A 99 1.59 19.42 -1.29
N ARG A 100 0.84 19.83 -2.31
CA ARG A 100 -0.01 21.03 -2.29
C ARG A 100 -1.41 20.73 -1.77
#